data_AF-A0A7R9LKN7-F1
#
_entry.id   AF-A0A7R9LKN7-F1
#
_cell.length_a   1.000
_cell.length_b   1.000
_cell.length_c   1.000
_cell.angle_alpha   90.00
_cell.angle_beta   90.00
_cell.angle_gamma   90.00
#
_symmetry.space_group_name_H-M   'P 1'
#
loop_
_entity.id
_entity.type
_entity.pdbx_description
1 polymer ?
#
loop_
_entity_poly.entity_id
_entity_poly.type
_entity_poly.pdbx_seq_one_letter_code
_entity_poly.pdbx_strand_id
1 'polypeptide(L)'
;MNIFLFHTMFSKHFLQFLLCCQSMTLFSLVLCEKTWKSIVPEDYNQDIAPSRPGQPVNVNVSMSVLSLKPDAGAAQSMVVDFFYHLHWYDHRLTVPATEKVTLGSEWKDKLWTPDTYFRNNTWEDSVLRGPKEDKSPHGG
;
A
#
# COMPACT_ATOMS: atom_id res chain seq x y z
N MET A 1 57.41 -39.94 2.65
CA MET A 1 56.07 -39.96 3.29
C MET A 1 55.71 -38.54 3.74
N ASN A 2 55.38 -37.61 2.82
CA ASN A 2 55.04 -36.22 3.18
C ASN A 2 54.18 -35.45 2.15
N ILE A 3 54.00 -35.96 0.92
CA ILE A 3 53.20 -35.27 -0.12
C ILE A 3 51.68 -35.51 0.07
N PHE A 4 51.29 -36.72 0.52
CA PHE A 4 49.88 -37.05 0.78
C PHE A 4 49.26 -36.27 1.95
N LEU A 5 50.05 -35.94 2.97
CA LEU A 5 49.59 -35.13 4.10
C LEU A 5 49.42 -33.65 3.71
N PHE A 6 50.27 -33.13 2.82
CA PHE A 6 50.18 -31.75 2.35
C PHE A 6 48.95 -31.50 1.47
N HIS A 7 48.64 -32.45 0.57
CA HIS A 7 47.46 -32.35 -0.31
C HIS A 7 46.13 -32.47 0.45
N THR A 8 46.11 -33.29 1.50
CA THR A 8 44.92 -33.44 2.37
C THR A 8 44.74 -32.25 3.32
N MET A 9 45.84 -31.61 3.76
CA MET A 9 45.79 -30.38 4.56
C MET A 9 45.27 -29.17 3.77
N PHE A 10 45.71 -29.01 2.51
CA PHE A 10 45.26 -27.90 1.65
C PHE A 10 43.77 -28.04 1.30
N SER A 11 43.30 -29.27 1.07
CA SER A 11 41.90 -29.58 0.77
C SER A 11 40.95 -29.26 1.93
N LYS A 12 41.33 -29.57 3.18
CA LYS A 12 40.47 -29.34 4.35
C LYS A 12 40.28 -27.87 4.68
N HIS A 13 41.36 -27.07 4.59
CA HIS A 13 41.28 -25.63 4.83
C HIS A 13 40.48 -24.92 3.72
N PHE A 14 40.61 -25.39 2.48
CA PHE A 14 39.83 -24.88 1.35
C PHE A 14 38.33 -25.18 1.50
N LEU A 15 37.95 -26.41 1.89
CA LEU A 15 36.54 -26.74 2.17
C LEU A 15 35.96 -25.92 3.33
N GLN A 16 36.73 -25.73 4.41
CA GLN A 16 36.28 -24.92 5.56
C GLN A 16 36.08 -23.45 5.16
N PHE A 17 36.94 -22.90 4.29
CA PHE A 17 36.81 -21.55 3.79
C PHE A 17 35.59 -21.37 2.88
N LEU A 18 35.30 -22.37 2.03
CA LEU A 18 34.11 -22.39 1.18
C LEU A 18 32.81 -22.51 2.00
N LEU A 19 32.79 -23.37 3.03
CA LEU A 19 31.65 -23.49 3.96
C LEU A 19 31.42 -22.20 4.75
N CYS A 20 32.50 -21.53 5.19
CA CYS A 20 32.43 -20.24 5.85
C CYS A 20 31.88 -19.15 4.91
N CYS A 21 32.38 -19.11 3.67
CA CYS A 21 31.95 -18.17 2.64
C CYS A 21 30.46 -18.35 2.32
N GLN A 22 29.99 -19.60 2.19
CA GLN A 22 28.57 -19.95 2.02
C GLN A 22 27.73 -19.51 3.23
N SER A 23 28.24 -19.67 4.45
CA SER A 23 27.55 -19.19 5.66
C SER A 23 27.48 -17.67 5.72
N MET A 24 28.51 -16.95 5.29
CA MET A 24 28.54 -15.48 5.32
C MET A 24 27.69 -14.86 4.20
N THR A 25 27.60 -15.50 3.04
CA THR A 25 26.70 -15.08 1.95
C THR A 25 25.23 -15.38 2.30
N LEU A 26 24.93 -16.53 2.92
CA LEU A 26 23.61 -16.83 3.46
C LEU A 26 23.20 -15.83 4.56
N PHE A 27 24.11 -15.48 5.47
CA PHE A 27 23.83 -14.51 6.53
C PHE A 27 23.58 -13.09 5.99
N SER A 28 24.26 -12.71 4.92
CA SER A 28 24.05 -11.41 4.24
C SER A 28 22.71 -11.34 3.50
N LEU A 29 22.22 -12.45 2.95
CA LEU A 29 20.89 -12.52 2.32
C LEU A 29 19.75 -12.48 3.35
N VAL A 30 19.95 -13.05 4.54
CA VAL A 30 18.94 -13.08 5.63
C VAL A 30 18.64 -11.67 6.18
N LEU A 31 19.54 -10.70 5.99
CA LEU A 31 19.32 -9.31 6.44
C LEU A 31 18.42 -8.47 5.49
N CYS A 32 17.98 -9.02 4.36
CA CYS A 32 17.23 -8.26 3.36
C CYS A 32 15.77 -8.72 3.19
N GLU A 33 15.17 -9.30 4.23
CA GLU A 33 13.73 -9.49 4.28
C GLU A 33 13.20 -8.87 5.57
N LYS A 34 13.20 -7.52 5.63
CA LYS A 34 12.34 -6.81 6.58
C LYS A 34 10.90 -7.16 6.23
N THR A 35 10.43 -8.21 6.88
CA THR A 35 9.10 -8.78 6.67
C THR A 35 8.09 -7.79 7.26
N TRP A 36 6.95 -7.61 6.60
CA TRP A 36 5.86 -6.73 7.02
C TRP A 36 5.46 -6.79 8.50
N LYS A 37 5.66 -7.95 9.12
CA LYS A 37 5.49 -8.20 10.56
C LYS A 37 6.29 -7.25 11.46
N SER A 38 7.35 -6.63 10.93
CA SER A 38 8.10 -5.61 11.66
C SER A 38 7.43 -4.24 11.64
N ILE A 39 6.50 -3.99 10.71
CA ILE A 39 5.81 -2.71 10.53
C ILE A 39 4.45 -2.72 11.22
N VAL A 40 3.67 -3.78 10.98
CA VAL A 40 2.32 -3.95 11.51
C VAL A 40 2.39 -4.97 12.65
N PRO A 41 1.97 -4.62 13.88
CA PRO A 41 1.99 -5.56 14.99
C PRO A 41 0.98 -6.69 14.79
N GLU A 42 1.20 -7.83 15.44
CA GLU A 42 0.36 -9.04 15.24
C GLU A 42 -1.09 -8.86 15.71
N ASP A 43 -1.32 -7.99 16.70
CA ASP A 43 -2.63 -7.66 17.27
C ASP A 43 -3.32 -6.46 16.57
N TYR A 44 -2.78 -6.02 15.43
CA TYR A 44 -3.36 -4.91 14.68
C TYR A 44 -4.74 -5.27 14.14
N ASN A 45 -5.75 -4.52 14.58
CA ASN A 45 -7.10 -4.58 14.03
C ASN A 45 -7.35 -3.38 13.09
N GLN A 46 -7.52 -3.68 11.81
CA GLN A 46 -7.77 -2.69 10.76
C GLN A 46 -9.16 -2.09 10.77
N ASP A 47 -10.15 -2.75 11.40
CA ASP A 47 -11.53 -2.24 11.45
C ASP A 47 -11.67 -1.12 12.49
N ILE A 48 -10.63 -0.92 13.31
CA ILE A 48 -10.61 0.06 14.38
C ILE A 48 -9.70 1.23 13.99
N ALA A 49 -10.28 2.43 13.97
CA ALA A 49 -9.57 3.66 13.72
C ALA A 49 -8.49 3.92 14.78
N PRO A 50 -7.30 4.45 14.42
CA PRO A 50 -6.19 4.74 15.34
C PRO A 50 -6.42 5.99 16.21
N SER A 51 -7.65 6.14 16.73
CA SER A 51 -8.03 7.21 17.64
C SER A 51 -7.36 7.04 19.01
N ARG A 52 -7.06 8.16 19.66
CA ARG A 52 -6.63 8.15 21.07
C ARG A 52 -7.84 8.44 21.96
N PRO A 53 -7.84 8.04 23.25
CA PRO A 53 -8.96 8.33 24.14
C PRO A 53 -9.34 9.82 24.14
N GLY A 54 -10.57 10.12 23.75
CA GLY A 54 -11.09 11.49 23.66
C GLY A 54 -10.57 12.32 22.48
N GLN A 55 -9.85 11.73 21.53
CA GLN A 55 -9.31 12.43 20.36
C GLN A 55 -9.72 11.74 19.04
N PRO A 56 -10.29 12.48 18.08
CA PRO A 56 -10.60 11.92 16.77
C PRO A 56 -9.32 11.63 15.99
N VAL A 57 -9.41 10.77 14.97
CA VAL A 57 -8.34 10.65 13.97
C VAL A 57 -8.38 11.87 13.08
N ASN A 58 -7.27 12.62 13.03
CA ASN A 58 -7.14 13.72 12.10
C ASN A 58 -6.70 13.20 10.72
N VAL A 59 -7.57 13.36 9.73
CA VAL A 59 -7.30 12.97 8.33
C VAL A 59 -7.13 14.24 7.51
N ASN A 60 -5.91 14.47 7.04
CA ASN A 60 -5.61 15.56 6.12
C ASN A 60 -5.87 15.09 4.69
N VAL A 61 -6.64 15.88 3.95
CA VAL A 61 -7.06 15.58 2.59
C VAL A 61 -6.43 16.59 1.65
N SER A 62 -5.77 16.12 0.60
CA SER A 62 -5.31 16.97 -0.49
C SER A 62 -5.80 16.44 -1.84
N MET A 63 -6.12 17.36 -2.75
CA MET A 63 -6.68 17.04 -4.05
C MET A 63 -5.95 17.83 -5.13
N SER A 64 -5.46 17.13 -6.14
CA SER A 64 -4.87 17.72 -7.34
C SER A 64 -5.81 17.52 -8.51
N VAL A 65 -6.48 18.59 -8.93
CA VAL A 65 -7.43 18.55 -10.05
C VAL A 65 -6.67 18.54 -11.37
N LEU A 66 -6.95 17.54 -12.19
CA LEU A 66 -6.37 17.36 -13.52
C LEU A 66 -7.27 17.96 -14.60
N SER A 67 -8.58 17.75 -14.49
CA SER A 67 -9.53 18.24 -15.48
C SER A 67 -10.92 18.46 -14.88
N LEU A 68 -11.65 19.43 -15.43
CA LEU A 68 -13.03 19.78 -15.10
C LEU A 68 -13.81 19.91 -16.40
N LYS A 69 -14.83 19.08 -16.61
CA LYS A 69 -15.61 19.04 -17.85
C LYS A 69 -17.11 19.07 -17.53
N PRO A 70 -17.89 19.97 -18.17
CA PRO A 70 -19.35 19.95 -18.04
C PRO A 70 -19.91 18.60 -18.51
N ASP A 71 -20.92 18.09 -17.81
CA ASP A 71 -21.70 16.95 -18.29
C ASP A 71 -22.80 17.45 -19.24
N ALA A 72 -22.72 17.06 -20.51
CA ALA A 72 -23.68 17.48 -21.53
C ALA A 72 -25.11 16.96 -21.28
N GLY A 73 -25.28 15.91 -20.47
CA GLY A 73 -26.56 15.30 -20.14
C GLY A 73 -27.27 15.86 -18.91
N ALA A 74 -26.63 16.76 -18.15
CA ALA A 74 -27.16 17.31 -16.91
C ALA A 74 -26.65 18.73 -16.64
N ALA A 75 -27.57 19.70 -16.62
CA ALA A 75 -27.27 21.13 -16.52
C ALA A 75 -26.49 21.55 -15.24
N GLN A 76 -26.43 20.69 -14.22
CA GLN A 76 -25.73 20.95 -12.95
C GLN A 76 -24.80 19.80 -12.54
N SER A 77 -24.24 19.07 -13.52
CA SER A 77 -23.28 18.00 -13.27
C SER A 77 -21.97 18.23 -14.02
N MET A 78 -20.88 17.72 -13.46
CA MET A 78 -19.53 17.89 -13.97
C MET A 78 -18.76 16.59 -13.76
N VAL A 79 -17.92 16.26 -14.73
CA VAL A 79 -16.91 15.20 -14.62
C VAL A 79 -15.60 15.85 -14.16
N VAL A 80 -15.02 15.30 -13.09
CA VAL A 80 -13.76 15.77 -12.52
C VAL A 80 -12.75 14.64 -12.52
N ASP A 81 -11.58 14.88 -13.10
CA ASP A 81 -10.43 13.99 -13.00
C ASP A 81 -9.46 14.57 -11.97
N PHE A 82 -9.08 13.80 -10.95
CA PHE A 82 -8.22 14.30 -9.86
C PHE A 82 -7.39 13.18 -9.23
N PHE A 83 -6.26 13.55 -8.63
CA PHE A 83 -5.58 12.73 -7.63
C PHE A 83 -6.08 13.10 -6.24
N TYR A 84 -6.41 12.08 -5.45
CA TYR A 84 -6.93 12.21 -4.09
C TYR A 84 -5.94 11.60 -3.11
N HIS A 85 -5.45 12.40 -2.17
CA HIS A 85 -4.48 11.96 -1.17
C HIS A 85 -5.06 12.12 0.22
N LEU A 86 -4.95 11.04 1.00
CA LEU A 86 -5.33 10.99 2.41
C LEU A 86 -4.07 10.80 3.23
N HIS A 87 -3.91 11.63 4.26
CA HIS A 87 -2.80 11.55 5.19
C HIS A 87 -3.37 11.46 6.60
N TRP A 88 -3.03 10.38 7.31
CA TRP A 88 -3.38 10.18 8.71
C TRP A 88 -2.17 9.68 9.49
N TYR A 89 -2.24 9.79 10.80
CA TYR A 89 -1.23 9.25 11.71
C TYR A 89 -1.80 8.02 12.42
N ASP A 90 -1.15 6.87 12.25
CA ASP A 90 -1.45 5.64 12.99
C ASP A 90 -0.30 5.34 13.96
N HIS A 91 -0.57 5.53 15.25
CA HIS A 91 0.41 5.35 16.32
C HIS A 91 0.74 3.88 16.62
N ARG A 92 -0.02 2.93 16.04
CA ARG A 92 0.18 1.48 16.22
C ARG A 92 1.23 0.92 15.26
N LEU A 93 1.52 1.63 14.17
CA LEU A 93 2.49 1.20 13.17
C LEU A 93 3.92 1.49 13.63
N THR A 94 4.81 0.52 13.46
CA THR A 94 6.23 0.64 13.78
C THR A 94 7.01 0.95 12.50
N VAL A 95 7.53 2.16 12.36
CA VAL A 95 8.34 2.50 11.19
C VAL A 95 9.75 1.93 11.41
N PRO A 96 10.29 1.11 10.49
CA PRO A 96 11.69 0.68 10.57
C PRO A 96 12.60 1.92 10.52
N ALA A 97 13.87 1.81 10.94
CA ALA A 97 14.81 2.94 11.02
C ALA A 97 15.04 3.80 9.75
N THR A 98 14.40 3.47 8.61
CA THR A 98 14.29 4.29 7.40
C THR A 98 13.15 5.31 7.52
N GLU A 99 13.36 6.54 7.06
CA GLU A 99 12.38 7.63 7.19
C GLU A 99 11.04 7.38 6.47
N LYS A 100 11.01 6.58 5.39
CA LYS A 100 9.81 6.28 4.60
C LYS A 100 9.85 4.86 4.03
N VAL A 101 8.68 4.21 3.97
CA VAL A 101 8.47 2.92 3.31
C VAL A 101 7.28 3.06 2.36
N THR A 102 7.47 2.65 1.10
CA THR A 102 6.37 2.55 0.13
C THR A 102 5.83 1.13 0.15
N LEU A 103 4.53 1.00 0.39
CA LEU A 103 3.83 -0.28 0.38
C LEU A 103 3.13 -0.47 -0.98
N GLY A 104 3.02 -1.72 -1.42
CA GLY A 104 2.25 -2.06 -2.62
C GLY A 104 0.73 -1.95 -2.40
N SER A 105 -0.07 -2.25 -3.43
CA SER A 105 -1.54 -2.21 -3.32
C SER A 105 -2.12 -3.31 -2.44
N GLU A 106 -1.40 -4.42 -2.26
CA GLU A 106 -1.80 -5.59 -1.45
C GLU A 106 -1.94 -5.31 0.05
N TRP A 107 -1.68 -4.07 0.47
CA TRP A 107 -1.73 -3.59 1.84
C TRP A 107 -2.98 -2.80 2.17
N LYS A 108 -3.74 -2.38 1.15
CA LYS A 108 -4.92 -1.54 1.32
C LYS A 108 -5.92 -2.16 2.29
N ASP A 109 -6.12 -3.47 2.19
CA ASP A 109 -7.08 -4.23 2.99
C ASP A 109 -6.44 -4.89 4.23
N LYS A 110 -5.27 -4.36 4.66
CA LYS A 110 -4.56 -4.81 5.87
C LYS A 110 -4.33 -3.68 6.88
N LEU A 111 -4.57 -2.44 6.47
CA LEU A 111 -4.38 -1.24 7.28
C LEU A 111 -5.73 -0.54 7.40
N TRP A 112 -5.99 0.03 8.57
CA TRP A 112 -7.11 0.93 8.70
C TRP A 112 -6.94 2.09 7.70
N THR A 113 -7.96 2.31 6.90
CA THR A 113 -8.05 3.40 5.93
C THR A 113 -9.34 4.15 6.22
N PRO A 114 -9.35 5.50 6.26
CA PRO A 114 -10.57 6.24 6.50
C PRO A 114 -11.60 6.03 5.37
N ASP A 115 -12.83 5.73 5.77
CA ASP A 115 -13.97 5.63 4.85
C ASP A 115 -14.33 7.02 4.32
N THR A 116 -13.86 7.32 3.12
CA THR A 116 -14.09 8.61 2.45
C THR A 116 -14.99 8.40 1.25
N TYR A 117 -16.02 9.22 1.14
CA TYR A 117 -16.96 9.19 0.03
C TYR A 117 -17.36 10.60 -0.39
N PHE A 118 -17.69 10.74 -1.67
CA PHE A 118 -18.21 12.00 -2.22
C PHE A 118 -19.73 11.96 -2.20
N ARG A 119 -20.34 12.70 -1.28
CA ARG A 119 -21.81 12.74 -1.13
C ARG A 119 -22.55 13.19 -2.39
N ASN A 120 -21.92 14.05 -3.20
CA ASN A 120 -22.49 14.60 -4.43
C ASN A 120 -21.93 13.91 -5.68
N ASN A 121 -21.63 12.62 -5.60
CA ASN A 121 -21.28 11.84 -6.78
C ASN A 121 -22.56 11.47 -7.54
N THR A 122 -22.54 11.59 -8.87
CA THR A 122 -23.69 11.27 -9.72
C THR A 122 -23.76 9.79 -10.11
N TRP A 123 -22.75 9.00 -9.73
CA TRP A 123 -22.63 7.58 -10.08
C TRP A 123 -23.68 6.72 -9.36
N GLU A 124 -23.90 6.96 -8.07
CA GLU A 124 -24.94 6.26 -7.31
C GLU A 124 -26.34 6.60 -7.85
N ASP A 125 -26.50 7.84 -8.27
CA ASP A 125 -27.70 8.44 -8.86
C ASP A 125 -28.01 7.93 -10.28
N SER A 126 -27.02 7.46 -11.05
CA SER A 126 -27.19 6.91 -12.39
C SER A 126 -27.44 5.40 -12.38
N VAL A 127 -26.85 4.67 -11.42
CA VAL A 127 -27.13 3.24 -11.18
C VAL A 127 -28.57 3.04 -10.70
N LEU A 128 -29.07 3.91 -9.82
CA LEU A 128 -30.44 3.82 -9.29
C LEU A 128 -31.53 4.32 -10.25
N ARG A 129 -31.21 5.21 -11.19
CA ARG A 129 -32.23 5.80 -12.10
C ARG A 129 -32.52 5.00 -13.36
N GLY A 130 -31.78 3.93 -13.64
CA GLY A 130 -31.95 3.14 -14.86
C GLY A 130 -31.70 3.96 -16.14
N PRO A 131 -31.79 3.33 -17.33
CA PRO A 131 -31.63 4.04 -18.59
C PRO A 131 -32.73 5.11 -18.71
N LYS A 132 -32.34 6.37 -18.91
CA LYS A 132 -33.30 7.41 -19.31
C LYS A 132 -33.85 7.02 -20.67
N GLU A 133 -35.14 6.69 -20.74
CA GLU A 133 -35.83 6.56 -22.03
C GLU A 133 -35.67 7.87 -22.80
N ASP A 134 -35.02 7.78 -23.96
CA ASP A 134 -34.90 8.89 -24.89
C ASP A 134 -36.27 9.13 -25.53
N LYS A 135 -37.08 10.00 -24.92
CA LYS A 135 -38.31 10.48 -25.56
C LYS A 135 -37.94 11.48 -26.64
N SER A 136 -37.62 10.95 -27.82
CA SER A 136 -37.54 11.73 -29.06
C SER A 136 -38.87 12.46 -29.30
N PRO A 137 -38.87 13.79 -29.49
CA PRO A 137 -40.08 14.53 -29.82
C PRO A 137 -40.31 14.42 -31.33
N HIS A 138 -40.89 13.31 -31.77
CA HIS A 138 -41.40 13.18 -33.13
C HIS A 138 -42.86 12.75 -33.11
N GLY A 139 -43.73 13.66 -33.58
CA GLY A 139 -45.09 13.35 -34.00
C GLY A 139 -46.12 14.38 -33.53
N GLY A 140 -46.40 15.37 -34.37
CA GLY A 140 -47.48 16.36 -34.20
C GLY A 140 -47.33 17.54 -35.14
#